data_AF-A0AAN6SKY7-F1
#
_entry.id   AF-A0AAN6SKY7-F1
#
_cell.length_a   1.000
_cell.length_b   1.000
_cell.length_c   1.000
_cell.angle_alpha   90.00
_cell.angle_beta   90.00
_cell.angle_gamma   90.00
#
_symmetry.space_group_name_H-M   'P 1'
#
loop_
_entity.id
_entity.type
_entity.pdbx_description
1 polymer ?
#
loop_
_entity_poly.entity_id
_entity_poly.type
_entity_poly.pdbx_seq_one_letter_code
_entity_poly.pdbx_strand_id
1 'polypeptide(L)' 'CLVIRGICDYADSHKNDRWQRYASATAAAFGKKLLSYVPVSDLQKTRRAAELLQSS' A
#
# COMPACT_ATOMS: atom_id res chain seq x y z
N CYS A 1 -4.03 12.71 -3.27
CA CYS A 1 -4.09 11.25 -3.46
C CYS A 1 -2.66 10.76 -3.71
N LEU A 2 -2.19 9.75 -2.97
CA LEU A 2 -0.85 9.15 -3.13
C LEU A 2 -1.02 7.69 -3.54
N VAL A 3 -0.35 7.27 -4.61
CA VAL A 3 -0.48 5.92 -5.18
C VAL A 3 0.82 5.16 -4.96
N ILE A 4 0.73 3.95 -4.38
CA ILE A 4 1.86 3.05 -4.15
C ILE A 4 1.65 1.81 -5.01
N ARG A 5 2.60 1.51 -5.91
CA ARG A 5 2.53 0.37 -6.85
C ARG A 5 3.87 -0.35 -6.90
N GLY A 6 3.82 -1.68 -6.90
CA GLY A 6 4.97 -2.51 -7.23
C GLY A 6 5.02 -2.74 -8.74
N ILE A 7 6.23 -2.84 -9.30
CA ILE A 7 6.44 -3.17 -10.71
C ILE A 7 6.48 -4.70 -10.83
N CYS A 8 5.63 -5.27 -11.69
CA CYS A 8 5.54 -6.71 -11.93
C CYS A 8 5.76 -7.10 -13.39
N ASP A 9 5.81 -6.12 -14.29
CA ASP A 9 5.93 -6.33 -15.73
C ASP A 9 6.63 -5.13 -16.37
N TYR A 10 7.34 -5.37 -17.48
CA TYR A 10 8.09 -4.34 -18.20
C TYR A 10 7.31 -3.69 -19.35
N ALA A 11 6.03 -4.03 -19.51
CA ALA A 11 5.16 -3.54 -20.57
C ALA A 11 5.71 -3.83 -21.98
N ASP A 12 6.44 -4.92 -22.13
CA ASP A 12 6.83 -5.49 -23.41
C ASP A 12 5.87 -6.63 -23.79
N SER A 13 6.16 -7.36 -24.88
CA SER A 13 5.34 -8.49 -25.31
C SER A 13 5.45 -9.71 -24.39
N HIS A 14 6.41 -9.75 -23.47
CA HIS A 14 6.70 -10.88 -22.60
C HIS A 14 6.10 -10.66 -21.21
N LYS A 15 4.80 -10.95 -21.11
CA LYS A 15 4.10 -10.87 -19.83
C LYS A 15 4.69 -11.82 -18.79
N ASN A 16 5.10 -11.30 -17.63
CA ASN A 16 5.68 -12.10 -16.55
C ASN A 16 4.84 -12.09 -15.27
N ASP A 17 3.80 -12.94 -15.23
CA ASP A 17 2.84 -12.99 -14.12
C ASP A 17 3.42 -13.49 -12.79
N ARG A 18 4.63 -14.07 -12.81
CA ARG A 18 5.29 -14.60 -11.61
C ARG A 18 5.57 -13.52 -10.57
N TRP A 19 5.87 -12.30 -11.01
CA TRP A 19 6.26 -11.20 -10.11
C TRP A 19 5.08 -10.45 -9.51
N GLN A 20 3.84 -10.65 -10.00
CA GLN A 20 2.68 -9.90 -9.53
C GLN A 20 2.45 -10.04 -8.02
N ARG A 21 2.55 -11.27 -7.49
CA ARG A 21 2.37 -11.54 -6.05
C ARG A 21 3.42 -10.81 -5.22
N TYR A 22 4.68 -10.89 -5.64
CA TYR A 22 5.79 -10.22 -4.97
C TYR A 22 5.65 -8.69 -5.01
N ALA A 23 5.36 -8.13 -6.18
CA ALA A 23 5.19 -6.69 -6.39
C ALA A 23 4.02 -6.14 -5.56
N SER A 24 2.89 -6.85 -5.53
CA SER A 24 1.72 -6.49 -4.72
C SER A 24 2.03 -6.54 -3.22
N ALA A 25 2.63 -7.64 -2.75
CA ALA A 25 3.02 -7.78 -1.34
C ALA A 25 4.00 -6.69 -0.89
N THR A 26 4.97 -6.35 -1.74
CA THR A 26 5.96 -5.30 -1.47
C THR A 26 5.31 -3.92 -1.38
N ALA A 27 4.41 -3.59 -2.31
CA ALA A 27 3.67 -2.33 -2.30
C ALA A 27 2.79 -2.20 -1.05
N ALA A 28 2.10 -3.27 -0.65
CA ALA A 28 1.26 -3.30 0.55
C ALA A 28 2.11 -3.15 1.84
N ALA A 29 3.23 -3.87 1.92
CA ALA A 29 4.14 -3.79 3.06
C ALA A 29 4.74 -2.38 3.21
N PHE A 30 5.16 -1.77 2.08
CA PHE A 30 5.63 -0.39 2.07
C PHE A 30 4.52 0.58 2.49
N GLY A 31 3.30 0.43 1.98
CA GLY A 31 2.15 1.26 2.38
C GLY A 31 1.88 1.18 3.89
N LYS A 32 1.89 -0.02 4.46
CA LYS A 32 1.76 -0.21 5.92
C LYS A 32 2.90 0.49 6.68
N LYS A 33 4.13 0.37 6.21
CA LYS A 33 5.28 1.02 6.84
C LYS A 33 5.21 2.54 6.73
N LEU A 34 4.78 3.08 5.59
CA LEU A 34 4.58 4.51 5.38
C LEU A 34 3.55 5.07 6.39
N LEU A 35 2.44 4.36 6.58
CA LEU A 35 1.41 4.75 7.55
C LEU A 35 1.94 4.79 8.99
N SER A 36 2.97 4.02 9.32
CA SER A 36 3.61 4.07 10.65
C SER A 36 4.36 5.38 10.93
N TYR A 37 4.67 6.17 9.90
CA TYR A 37 5.28 7.50 10.05
C TYR A 37 4.25 8.63 10.12
N VAL A 38 2.96 8.33 9.90
CA VAL A 38 1.90 9.34 9.98
C VAL A 38 1.46 9.48 11.44
N PRO A 39 1.46 10.71 12.01
CA PRO A 39 0.99 10.92 13.37
C PRO A 39 -0.46 10.47 13.55
N VAL A 40 -0.75 9.80 14.67
CA VAL A 40 -2.10 9.30 14.99
C VAL A 40 -3.13 10.44 15.07
N SER A 41 -2.70 11.62 15.52
CA SER A 41 -3.52 12.85 15.52
C SER A 41 -4.02 13.23 14.13
N ASP A 42 -3.25 12.95 13.08
CA ASP A 42 -3.64 13.21 11.70
C ASP A 42 -4.47 12.08 11.11
N LEU A 43 -4.28 10.84 11.59
CA LEU A 43 -5.14 9.71 11.24
C LEU A 43 -6.56 9.87 11.80
N GLN A 44 -6.72 10.43 13.00
CA GLN A 44 -8.04 10.69 13.60
C GLN A 44 -8.87 11.73 12.83
N LYS A 45 -8.22 12.66 12.13
CA LYS A 45 -8.89 13.61 11.22
C LYS A 45 -9.48 12.91 10.00
N THR A 46 -9.03 11.69 9.71
CA THR A 46 -9.49 10.88 8.58
C THR A 46 -10.46 9.81 9.08
N ARG A 47 -11.77 10.05 8.93
CA ARG A 47 -12.86 9.15 9.38
C ARG A 47 -12.59 7.66 9.14
N ARG A 48 -12.20 7.30 7.92
CA ARG A 48 -11.99 5.90 7.51
C ARG A 48 -10.76 5.25 8.17
N ALA A 49 -9.72 6.03 8.46
CA ALA A 49 -8.55 5.55 9.17
C ALA A 49 -8.84 5.37 10.66
N ALA A 50 -9.62 6.28 11.25
CA ALA A 50 -10.09 6.17 12.64
C ALA A 50 -10.95 4.92 12.87
N GLU A 51 -11.89 4.64 11.97
CA GLU A 51 -12.76 3.44 12.02
C GLU A 51 -11.94 2.13 12.00
N LEU A 52 -10.92 2.03 11.13
CA LEU A 52 -10.07 0.83 11.04
C LEU A 52 -9.16 0.61 12.26
N LEU A 53 -8.70 1.69 12.88
CA LEU A 53 -7.91 1.62 14.11
C LEU A 53 -8.76 1.20 15.33
N GLN A 54 -10.05 1.56 15.34
CA GLN A 54 -10.98 1.18 16.39
C GLN A 54 -11.53 -0.25 16.25
N SER A 55 -11.46 -0.83 15.05
CA SER A 55 -11.94 -2.19 14.77
C SER A 55 -10.88 -3.28 14.98
N SER A 56 -9.68 -2.94 15.46
CA SER A 56 -8.57 -3.86 15.73
C SER A 56 -8.39 -4.08 17.24
#